data_AF-A0A967C6Z1-F1
#
_entry.id   AF-A0A967C6Z1-F1
#
_cell.length_a   1.000
_cell.length_b   1.000
_cell.length_c   1.000
_cell.angle_alpha   90.00
_cell.angle_beta   90.00
_cell.angle_gamma   90.00
#
_symmetry.space_group_name_H-M   'P 1'
#
loop_
_entity.id
_entity.type
_entity.pdbx_description
1 polymer ?
#
loop_
_entity_poly.entity_id
_entity_poly.type
_entity_poly.pdbx_seq_one_letter_code
_entity_poly.pdbx_strand_id
1 'polypeptide(L)'
;MSRKEIDDSLQAYVDGELDPAAARDVEQRLASDMAAQAQVKSLRDAAALLRSAMQGPVNEDPPQHLIDTIDRGFAARRPTPRAKRWSPALAAALAMAVVAGVAGYLAGEYRVHSTLESLAARQAEDQRLLSDAVARALEETASGNKLAWRNPDSGTYGEVTPVRTYRSKSNHWCREYLAVKVAVDSEETTRAIACREADGNWTLAEELFYDS
;
A
#
# COMPACT_ATOMS: atom_id res chain seq x y z
N MET A 1 25.30 -9.53 1.38
CA MET A 1 24.00 -8.91 1.05
C MET A 1 23.29 -9.78 0.04
N SER A 2 22.00 -10.03 0.25
CA SER A 2 21.11 -10.65 -0.73
C SER A 2 20.90 -9.70 -1.92
N ARG A 3 20.44 -10.24 -3.05
CA ARG A 3 20.08 -9.44 -4.25
C ARG A 3 19.08 -8.33 -3.89
N LYS A 4 18.08 -8.68 -3.08
CA LYS A 4 17.04 -7.75 -2.61
C LYS A 4 17.62 -6.60 -1.79
N GLU A 5 18.52 -6.89 -0.85
CA GLU A 5 19.16 -5.84 -0.04
C GLU A 5 20.00 -4.87 -0.88
N ILE A 6 20.57 -5.36 -1.99
CA ILE A 6 21.31 -4.50 -2.93
C ILE A 6 20.35 -3.60 -3.69
N ASP A 7 19.27 -4.16 -4.23
CA ASP A 7 18.25 -3.39 -4.96
C ASP A 7 17.62 -2.30 -4.07
N ASP A 8 17.27 -2.65 -2.83
CA ASP A 8 16.71 -1.72 -1.83
C ASP A 8 17.71 -0.58 -1.52
N SER A 9 19.01 -0.89 -1.40
CA SER A 9 20.05 0.12 -1.16
C SER A 9 20.25 1.09 -2.32
N LEU A 10 20.11 0.62 -3.56
CA LEU A 10 20.21 1.48 -4.75
C LEU A 10 19.00 2.41 -4.87
N GLN A 11 17.81 1.93 -4.50
CA GLN A 11 16.61 2.75 -4.45
C GLN A 11 16.73 3.83 -3.37
N ALA A 12 17.07 3.44 -2.13
CA ALA A 12 17.28 4.40 -1.03
C ALA A 12 18.37 5.44 -1.34
N TYR A 13 19.40 5.05 -2.10
CA TYR A 13 20.42 6.00 -2.59
C TYR A 13 19.86 7.03 -3.57
N VAL A 14 18.96 6.62 -4.48
CA VAL A 14 18.31 7.54 -5.43
C VAL A 14 17.37 8.51 -4.70
N ASP A 15 16.69 8.03 -3.67
CA ASP A 15 15.74 8.81 -2.87
C ASP A 15 16.44 9.71 -1.82
N GLY A 16 17.75 9.52 -1.59
CA GLY A 16 18.54 10.30 -0.64
C GLY A 16 18.32 9.93 0.82
N GLU A 17 17.78 8.73 1.09
CA GLU A 17 17.42 8.26 2.43
C GLU A 17 18.57 7.56 3.17
N LEU A 18 19.69 7.30 2.48
CA LEU A 18 20.86 6.66 3.08
C LEU A 18 21.65 7.61 4.00
N ASP A 19 22.15 7.06 5.10
CA ASP A 19 23.13 7.76 5.92
C ASP A 19 24.47 7.93 5.16
N PRO A 20 25.36 8.85 5.60
CA PRO A 20 26.60 9.13 4.88
C PRO A 20 27.59 7.96 4.79
N ALA A 21 27.51 6.96 5.67
CA ALA A 21 28.35 5.78 5.58
C ALA A 21 27.81 4.82 4.51
N ALA A 22 26.52 4.51 4.58
CA ALA A 22 25.83 3.66 3.60
C ALA A 22 25.87 4.23 2.18
N ALA A 23 25.74 5.56 2.02
CA ALA A 23 25.84 6.22 0.73
C ALA A 23 27.22 6.00 0.08
N ARG A 24 28.31 6.06 0.86
CA ARG A 24 29.67 5.82 0.37
C ARG A 24 29.88 4.39 -0.10
N ASP A 25 29.27 3.42 0.58
CA ASP A 25 29.34 2.01 0.18
C ASP A 25 28.64 1.78 -1.17
N VAL A 26 27.49 2.43 -1.38
CA VAL A 26 26.79 2.41 -2.68
C VAL A 26 27.61 3.11 -3.76
N GLU A 27 28.22 4.26 -3.47
CA GLU A 27 29.09 4.98 -4.42
C GLU A 27 30.30 4.16 -4.85
N GLN A 28 30.97 3.46 -3.91
CA GLN A 28 32.08 2.56 -4.22
C GLN A 28 31.64 1.40 -5.12
N ARG A 29 30.44 0.86 -4.90
CA ARG A 29 29.86 -0.16 -5.78
C ARG A 29 29.58 0.40 -7.17
N LEU A 30 28.93 1.55 -7.25
CA LEU A 30 28.65 2.24 -8.51
C LEU A 30 29.93 2.55 -9.30
N ALA A 31 31.08 2.71 -8.65
CA ALA A 31 32.35 2.91 -9.34
C ALA A 31 32.83 1.68 -10.14
N SER A 32 32.38 0.47 -9.80
CA SER A 32 32.87 -0.80 -10.37
C SER A 32 31.80 -1.67 -11.01
N ASP A 33 30.52 -1.41 -10.75
CA ASP A 33 29.40 -2.25 -11.19
C ASP A 33 28.52 -1.52 -12.22
N MET A 34 28.68 -1.88 -13.49
CA MET A 34 27.89 -1.31 -14.59
C MET A 34 26.39 -1.67 -14.50
N ALA A 35 26.03 -2.81 -13.92
CA ALA A 35 24.63 -3.18 -13.76
C ALA A 35 23.95 -2.31 -12.71
N ALA A 36 24.63 -2.04 -11.59
CA ALA A 36 24.16 -1.10 -10.57
C ALA A 36 24.03 0.34 -11.14
N GLN A 37 24.99 0.78 -11.97
CA GLN A 37 24.90 2.07 -12.67
C GLN A 37 23.67 2.15 -13.58
N ALA A 38 23.40 1.12 -14.37
CA ALA A 38 22.25 1.07 -15.27
C ALA A 38 20.92 1.11 -14.49
N GLN A 39 20.85 0.45 -13.34
CA GLN A 39 19.68 0.44 -12.48
C GLN A 39 19.42 1.82 -11.86
N VAL A 40 20.43 2.47 -11.28
CA VAL A 40 20.31 3.84 -10.75
C VAL A 40 19.88 4.82 -11.85
N LYS A 41 20.41 4.66 -13.07
CA LYS A 41 19.97 5.46 -14.23
C LYS A 41 18.49 5.23 -14.54
N SER A 42 18.04 3.97 -14.61
CA SER A 42 16.63 3.64 -14.86
C SER A 42 15.69 4.23 -13.81
N LEU A 43 16.07 4.18 -12.53
CA LEU A 43 15.30 4.75 -11.43
C LEU A 43 15.18 6.28 -11.57
N ARG A 44 16.29 6.96 -11.88
CA ARG A 44 16.30 8.41 -12.10
C ARG A 44 15.47 8.82 -13.32
N ASP A 45 15.55 8.06 -14.41
CA ASP A 45 14.79 8.28 -15.64
C ASP A 45 13.28 8.13 -15.36
N ALA A 46 12.87 7.08 -14.63
CA ALA A 46 11.48 6.88 -14.21
C ALA A 46 10.97 8.03 -13.32
N ALA A 47 11.77 8.46 -12.33
CA ALA A 47 11.44 9.58 -11.47
C ALA A 47 11.32 10.90 -12.26
N ALA A 48 12.12 11.09 -13.30
CA ALA A 48 12.03 12.25 -14.19
C ALA A 48 10.74 12.25 -15.01
N LEU A 49 10.33 11.08 -15.53
CA LEU A 49 9.05 10.93 -16.24
C LEU A 49 7.87 11.23 -15.32
N LEU A 50 7.85 10.68 -14.10
CA LEU A 50 6.80 10.97 -13.11
C LEU A 50 6.73 12.46 -12.76
N ARG A 51 7.89 13.10 -12.51
CA ARG A 51 7.96 14.55 -12.28
C ARG A 51 7.46 15.36 -13.48
N SER A 52 7.72 14.90 -14.70
CA SER A 52 7.23 15.57 -15.92
C SER A 52 5.72 15.41 -16.13
N ALA A 53 5.13 14.30 -15.69
CA ALA A 53 3.69 14.07 -15.75
C ALA A 53 2.92 14.86 -14.67
N MET A 54 3.54 15.10 -13.52
CA MET A 54 2.95 15.82 -12.38
C MET A 54 3.23 17.34 -12.41
N GLN A 55 3.26 17.98 -13.59
CA GLN A 55 3.48 19.43 -13.75
C GLN A 55 2.30 20.30 -13.26
N GLY A 56 1.83 20.09 -12.02
CA GLY A 56 1.21 21.12 -11.18
C GLY A 56 2.28 21.99 -10.49
N PRO A 57 1.91 22.97 -9.65
CA PRO A 57 2.84 23.92 -9.04
C PRO A 57 3.71 23.25 -7.97
N VAL A 58 4.64 22.41 -8.40
CA VAL A 58 5.69 21.77 -7.57
C VAL A 58 6.96 22.64 -7.57
N ASN A 59 7.00 23.68 -8.41
CA ASN A 59 8.12 24.63 -8.56
C ASN A 59 7.88 25.99 -7.86
N GLU A 60 6.92 26.07 -6.95
CA GLU A 60 6.78 27.25 -6.09
C GLU A 60 7.68 27.06 -4.88
N ASP A 61 8.61 27.99 -4.66
CA ASP A 61 9.40 28.01 -3.45
C ASP A 61 8.47 27.98 -2.23
N PRO A 62 8.73 27.12 -1.24
CA PRO A 62 7.85 27.00 -0.08
C PRO A 62 7.70 28.37 0.61
N PRO A 63 6.49 28.75 1.05
CA PRO A 63 6.27 30.00 1.76
C PRO A 63 7.21 30.14 2.95
N GLN A 64 7.91 31.28 3.04
CA GLN A 64 8.97 31.51 4.06
C GLN A 64 8.51 31.26 5.50
N HIS A 65 7.24 31.55 5.82
CA HIS A 65 6.69 31.33 7.16
C HIS A 65 6.70 29.84 7.61
N LEU A 66 6.65 28.90 6.66
CA LEU A 66 6.77 27.47 6.95
C LEU A 66 8.20 27.10 7.32
N ILE A 67 9.18 27.60 6.54
CA ILE A 67 10.62 27.40 6.80
C ILE A 67 10.97 27.94 8.20
N ASP A 68 10.54 29.16 8.51
CA ASP A 68 10.77 29.79 9.82
C ASP A 68 10.16 28.97 10.99
N THR A 69 9.03 28.32 10.76
CA THR A 69 8.36 27.52 11.78
C THR A 69 9.10 26.21 12.04
N ILE A 70 9.59 25.58 10.98
CA ILE A 70 10.43 24.37 11.06
C ILE A 70 11.75 24.69 11.78
N ASP A 71 12.44 25.75 11.37
CA ASP A 71 13.74 26.16 11.94
C ASP A 71 13.64 26.48 13.43
N ARG A 72 12.57 27.16 13.86
CA ARG A 72 12.30 27.40 15.28
C ARG A 72 12.09 26.10 16.06
N GLY A 73 11.36 25.15 15.48
CA GLY A 73 11.14 23.83 16.08
C GLY A 73 12.44 23.06 16.30
N PHE A 74 13.36 23.10 15.33
CA PHE A 74 14.68 22.46 15.47
C PHE A 74 15.64 23.23 16.38
N ALA A 75 15.62 24.56 16.36
CA ALA A 75 16.42 25.39 17.26
C ALA A 75 16.05 25.13 18.74
N ALA A 76 14.76 24.95 19.04
CA ALA A 76 14.28 24.60 20.38
C ALA A 76 14.75 23.20 20.85
N ARG A 77 15.08 22.29 19.92
CA ARG A 77 15.59 20.94 20.21
C ARG A 77 17.11 20.87 20.30
N ARG A 78 17.85 21.95 19.99
CA ARG A 78 19.30 21.93 20.13
C ARG A 78 19.64 21.68 21.61
N PRO A 79 20.31 20.55 21.93
CA PRO A 79 20.67 20.27 23.31
C PRO A 79 21.63 21.38 23.76
N THR A 80 21.21 22.18 24.74
CA THR A 80 22.13 23.08 25.43
C THR A 80 23.25 22.22 26.02
N PRO A 81 24.55 22.54 25.84
CA PRO A 81 25.63 21.74 26.41
C PRO A 81 25.66 21.99 27.92
N ARG A 82 24.77 21.31 28.65
CA ARG A 82 24.79 21.29 30.09
C ARG A 82 25.79 20.20 30.48
N ALA A 83 27.04 20.60 30.65
CA ALA A 83 28.09 19.76 31.24
C ALA A 83 27.62 19.34 32.65
N LYS A 84 26.88 18.25 32.73
CA LYS A 84 26.43 17.66 33.98
C LYS A 84 27.40 16.54 34.28
N ARG A 85 28.11 16.67 35.39
CA ARG A 85 28.98 15.67 35.98
C ARG A 85 28.07 14.66 36.70
N TRP A 86 27.95 13.45 36.17
CA TRP A 86 26.99 12.46 36.67
C TRP A 86 27.58 11.75 37.89
N SER A 87 26.80 11.68 38.97
CA SER A 87 27.06 10.77 40.09
C SER A 87 26.78 9.32 39.65
N PRO A 88 27.54 8.32 40.11
CA PRO A 88 27.52 6.95 39.58
C PRO A 88 26.21 6.17 39.80
N ALA A 89 25.25 6.71 40.55
CA ALA A 89 23.96 6.07 40.79
C ALA A 89 23.00 6.05 39.57
N LEU A 90 23.23 6.89 38.56
CA LEU A 90 22.36 6.97 37.37
C LEU A 90 22.69 5.96 36.25
N ALA A 91 23.86 5.31 36.28
CA ALA A 91 24.29 4.39 35.23
C ALA A 91 23.54 3.03 35.28
N ALA A 92 23.16 2.56 36.47
CA ALA A 92 22.47 1.28 36.64
C ALA A 92 20.99 1.32 36.18
N ALA A 93 20.34 2.49 36.27
CA ALA A 93 18.93 2.65 35.89
C ALA A 93 18.72 2.59 34.36
N LEU A 94 19.71 3.05 33.57
CA LEU A 94 19.64 3.01 32.10
C LEU A 94 19.84 1.60 31.54
N ALA A 95 20.68 0.77 32.16
CA ALA A 95 20.88 -0.61 31.72
C ALA A 95 19.63 -1.49 31.89
N MET A 96 18.87 -1.32 32.98
CA MET A 96 17.61 -2.06 33.18
C MET A 96 16.50 -1.60 32.22
N ALA A 97 16.46 -0.31 31.86
CA ALA A 97 15.50 0.19 30.87
C ALA A 97 15.77 -0.36 29.46
N VAL A 98 17.04 -0.56 29.07
CA VAL A 98 17.39 -1.18 27.79
C VAL A 98 17.00 -2.66 27.76
N VAL A 99 17.25 -3.42 28.84
CA VAL A 99 16.85 -4.83 28.91
C VAL A 99 15.32 -4.98 28.92
N ALA A 100 14.59 -4.15 29.67
CA ALA A 100 13.13 -4.15 29.66
C ALA A 100 12.55 -3.70 28.31
N GLY A 101 13.19 -2.72 27.65
CA GLY A 101 12.81 -2.26 26.30
C GLY A 101 13.02 -3.33 25.23
N VAL A 102 14.17 -4.03 25.25
CA VAL A 102 14.46 -5.14 24.33
C VAL A 102 13.57 -6.34 24.61
N ALA A 103 13.34 -6.70 25.88
CA ALA A 103 12.41 -7.78 26.23
C ALA A 103 10.96 -7.43 25.86
N GLY A 104 10.53 -6.19 26.05
CA GLY A 104 9.22 -5.70 25.64
C GLY A 104 9.06 -5.64 24.11
N TYR A 105 10.10 -5.24 23.38
CA TYR A 105 10.15 -5.25 21.92
C TYR A 105 10.06 -6.68 21.36
N LEU A 106 10.90 -7.59 21.86
CA LEU A 106 10.89 -9.00 21.45
C LEU A 106 9.58 -9.71 21.83
N ALA A 107 8.98 -9.41 23.00
CA ALA A 107 7.68 -9.94 23.38
C ALA A 107 6.50 -9.33 22.58
N GLY A 108 6.65 -8.08 22.12
CA GLY A 108 5.67 -7.39 21.28
C GLY A 108 5.58 -7.97 19.88
N GLU A 109 6.70 -8.36 19.27
CA GLU A 109 6.76 -8.92 17.91
C GLU A 109 5.96 -10.23 17.75
N TYR A 110 5.86 -11.08 18.80
CA TYR A 110 5.12 -12.34 18.71
C TYR A 110 3.59 -12.19 18.73
N ARG A 111 3.05 -11.08 19.25
CA ARG A 111 1.58 -10.91 19.39
C ARG A 111 0.91 -10.35 18.15
N VAL A 112 1.67 -9.79 17.21
CA VAL A 112 1.13 -9.13 16.00
C VAL A 112 0.98 -10.12 14.83
N HIS A 113 1.73 -11.23 14.80
CA HIS A 113 1.69 -12.14 13.64
C HIS A 113 0.35 -12.87 13.49
N SER A 114 -0.24 -13.37 14.59
CA SER A 114 -1.48 -14.16 14.54
C SER A 114 -2.72 -13.32 14.20
N THR A 115 -2.71 -12.02 14.52
CA THR A 115 -3.82 -11.12 14.15
C THR A 115 -3.79 -10.81 12.66
N LEU A 116 -2.61 -10.67 12.05
CA LEU A 116 -2.47 -10.41 10.62
C LEU A 116 -2.96 -11.59 9.76
N GLU A 117 -2.64 -12.83 10.15
CA GLU A 117 -3.11 -14.02 9.42
C GLU A 117 -4.65 -14.16 9.45
N SER A 118 -5.26 -13.93 10.61
CA SER A 118 -6.72 -14.02 10.76
C SER A 118 -7.46 -12.91 10.01
N LEU A 119 -6.89 -11.70 9.92
CA LEU A 119 -7.44 -10.61 9.10
C LEU A 119 -7.35 -10.93 7.61
N ALA A 120 -6.20 -11.43 7.15
CA ALA A 120 -6.01 -11.83 5.75
C ALA A 120 -6.98 -12.95 5.34
N ALA A 121 -7.20 -13.95 6.21
CA ALA A 121 -8.15 -15.03 5.96
C ALA A 121 -9.60 -14.53 5.81
N ARG A 122 -10.03 -13.59 6.66
CA ARG A 122 -11.38 -12.99 6.57
C ARG A 122 -11.56 -12.18 5.29
N GLN A 123 -10.53 -11.41 4.90
CA GLN A 123 -10.57 -10.63 3.67
C GLN A 123 -10.58 -11.52 2.41
N ALA A 124 -9.86 -12.65 2.43
CA ALA A 124 -9.92 -13.63 1.35
C ALA A 124 -11.32 -14.25 1.22
N GLU A 125 -11.98 -14.57 2.33
CA GLU A 125 -13.36 -15.09 2.29
C GLU A 125 -14.37 -14.02 1.84
N ASP A 126 -14.18 -12.74 2.22
CA ASP A 126 -14.99 -11.63 1.69
C ASP A 126 -14.92 -11.56 0.16
N GLN A 127 -13.72 -11.67 -0.40
CA GLN A 127 -13.50 -11.68 -1.86
C GLN A 127 -14.13 -12.90 -2.52
N ARG A 128 -14.05 -14.07 -1.89
CA ARG A 128 -14.65 -15.31 -2.40
C ARG A 128 -16.18 -15.20 -2.44
N LEU A 129 -16.80 -14.75 -1.34
CA LEU A 129 -18.24 -14.59 -1.23
C LEU A 129 -18.80 -13.55 -2.19
N LEU A 130 -18.07 -12.43 -2.39
CA LEU A 130 -18.42 -11.44 -3.40
C LEU A 130 -18.36 -12.04 -4.81
N SER A 131 -17.31 -12.78 -5.14
CA SER A 131 -17.17 -13.43 -6.46
C SER A 131 -18.30 -14.43 -6.72
N ASP A 132 -18.64 -15.25 -5.72
CA ASP A 132 -19.77 -16.19 -5.78
C ASP A 132 -21.12 -15.45 -5.92
N ALA A 133 -21.28 -14.31 -5.24
CA ALA A 133 -22.47 -13.46 -5.36
C ALA A 133 -22.59 -12.83 -6.75
N VAL A 134 -21.47 -12.38 -7.34
CA VAL A 134 -21.44 -11.88 -8.71
C VAL A 134 -21.86 -12.97 -9.69
N ALA A 135 -21.23 -14.15 -9.64
CA ALA A 135 -21.57 -15.26 -10.54
C ALA A 135 -23.06 -15.63 -10.45
N ARG A 136 -23.61 -15.76 -9.25
CA ARG A 136 -25.05 -16.06 -9.06
C ARG A 136 -25.96 -14.94 -9.55
N ALA A 137 -25.63 -13.69 -9.27
CA ALA A 137 -26.41 -12.55 -9.76
C ALA A 137 -26.44 -12.52 -11.30
N LEU A 138 -25.30 -12.80 -11.92
CA LEU A 138 -25.18 -12.81 -13.38
C LEU A 138 -25.83 -14.02 -14.05
N GLU A 139 -25.96 -15.16 -13.36
CA GLU A 139 -26.63 -16.33 -13.91
C GLU A 139 -28.15 -16.32 -13.66
N GLU A 140 -28.58 -16.00 -12.43
CA GLU A 140 -29.94 -16.28 -11.96
C GLU A 140 -30.81 -15.03 -11.81
N THR A 141 -30.20 -13.84 -11.67
CA THR A 141 -30.93 -12.61 -11.34
C THR A 141 -31.24 -11.80 -12.59
N ALA A 142 -32.51 -11.38 -12.76
CA ALA A 142 -32.91 -10.49 -13.84
C ALA A 142 -32.29 -9.09 -13.70
N SER A 143 -32.02 -8.42 -14.82
CA SER A 143 -31.44 -7.08 -14.79
C SER A 143 -32.34 -6.07 -14.06
N GLY A 144 -31.74 -5.23 -13.22
CA GLY A 144 -32.41 -4.29 -12.32
C GLY A 144 -32.74 -4.86 -10.94
N ASN A 145 -32.74 -6.19 -10.76
CA ASN A 145 -32.94 -6.81 -9.46
C ASN A 145 -31.61 -6.98 -8.73
N LYS A 146 -31.66 -6.85 -7.40
CA LYS A 146 -30.48 -6.94 -6.55
C LYS A 146 -30.37 -8.32 -5.90
N LEU A 147 -29.14 -8.83 -5.82
CA LEU A 147 -28.80 -10.01 -5.03
C LEU A 147 -27.89 -9.59 -3.88
N ALA A 148 -28.36 -9.75 -2.65
CA ALA A 148 -27.61 -9.42 -1.45
C ALA A 148 -26.65 -10.56 -1.05
N TRP A 149 -25.53 -10.19 -0.44
CA TRP A 149 -24.57 -11.13 0.15
C TRP A 149 -24.02 -10.58 1.47
N ARG A 150 -23.51 -11.48 2.31
CA ARG A 150 -22.95 -11.13 3.61
C ARG A 150 -21.92 -12.18 4.05
N ASN A 151 -20.82 -11.73 4.61
CA ASN A 151 -19.92 -12.53 5.40
C ASN A 151 -20.21 -12.33 6.91
N PRO A 152 -20.67 -13.37 7.64
CA PRO A 152 -20.92 -13.26 9.07
C PRO A 152 -19.64 -13.14 9.93
N ASP A 153 -18.48 -13.58 9.42
CA ASP A 153 -17.22 -13.63 10.18
C ASP A 153 -16.48 -12.28 10.19
N SER A 154 -16.51 -11.57 9.07
CA SER A 154 -15.94 -10.21 8.94
C SER A 154 -16.99 -9.12 9.23
N GLY A 155 -18.28 -9.43 9.04
CA GLY A 155 -19.36 -8.46 9.07
C GLY A 155 -19.59 -7.74 7.74
N THR A 156 -18.71 -7.91 6.75
CA THR A 156 -18.81 -7.32 5.41
C THR A 156 -20.08 -7.78 4.70
N TYR A 157 -20.74 -6.88 4.00
CA TYR A 157 -21.96 -7.18 3.26
C TYR A 157 -22.09 -6.34 2.01
N GLY A 158 -23.03 -6.68 1.14
CA GLY A 158 -23.19 -5.95 -0.10
C GLY A 158 -24.32 -6.44 -0.96
N GLU A 159 -24.39 -5.87 -2.16
CA GLU A 159 -25.40 -6.18 -3.17
C GLU A 159 -24.76 -6.20 -4.55
N VAL A 160 -25.19 -7.15 -5.39
CA VAL A 160 -24.84 -7.19 -6.82
C VAL A 160 -26.10 -6.97 -7.63
N THR A 161 -26.07 -6.01 -8.56
CA THR A 161 -27.19 -5.65 -9.43
C THR A 161 -26.76 -5.75 -10.89
N PRO A 162 -27.20 -6.78 -11.64
CA PRO A 162 -27.01 -6.79 -13.08
C PRO A 162 -27.80 -5.64 -13.72
N VAL A 163 -27.19 -4.89 -14.63
CA VAL A 163 -27.79 -3.68 -15.21
C VAL A 163 -28.20 -3.89 -16.66
N ARG A 164 -27.32 -4.49 -17.47
CA ARG A 164 -27.54 -4.69 -18.90
C ARG A 164 -27.03 -6.05 -19.32
N THR A 165 -27.70 -6.65 -20.30
CA THR A 165 -27.29 -7.92 -20.92
C THR A 165 -27.19 -7.72 -22.42
N TYR A 166 -26.07 -8.14 -23.01
CA TYR A 166 -25.83 -8.04 -24.44
C TYR A 166 -24.94 -9.17 -24.92
N ARG A 167 -24.81 -9.30 -26.25
CA ARG A 167 -23.92 -10.29 -26.88
C ARG A 167 -22.71 -9.58 -27.46
N SER A 168 -21.51 -10.10 -27.17
CA SER A 168 -20.26 -9.56 -27.72
C SER A 168 -20.12 -9.88 -29.21
N LYS A 169 -19.16 -9.23 -29.89
CA LYS A 169 -18.79 -9.56 -31.28
C LYS A 169 -18.25 -10.99 -31.41
N SER A 170 -17.62 -11.51 -30.35
CA SER A 170 -17.15 -12.90 -30.23
C SER A 170 -18.25 -13.88 -29.83
N ASN A 171 -19.52 -13.45 -29.81
CA ASN A 171 -20.71 -14.28 -29.59
C ASN A 171 -20.91 -14.77 -28.13
N HIS A 172 -20.19 -14.20 -27.16
CA HIS A 172 -20.38 -14.46 -25.73
C HIS A 172 -21.52 -13.61 -25.15
N TRP A 173 -22.23 -14.14 -24.17
CA TRP A 173 -23.20 -13.37 -23.38
C TRP A 173 -22.45 -12.55 -22.35
N CYS A 174 -22.59 -11.23 -22.38
CA CYS A 174 -21.96 -10.35 -21.40
C CYS A 174 -23.01 -9.57 -20.63
N ARG A 175 -22.72 -9.32 -19.36
CA ARG A 175 -23.58 -8.56 -18.45
C ARG A 175 -22.76 -7.49 -17.76
N GLU A 176 -23.28 -6.27 -17.82
CA GLU A 176 -22.83 -5.18 -16.98
C GLU A 176 -23.48 -5.32 -15.61
N TYR A 177 -22.74 -5.08 -14.53
CA TYR A 177 -23.25 -5.13 -13.16
C TYR A 177 -22.67 -4.01 -12.29
N LEU A 178 -23.41 -3.71 -11.23
CA LEU A 178 -22.96 -2.90 -10.10
C LEU A 178 -22.79 -3.81 -8.89
N ALA A 179 -21.63 -3.79 -8.26
CA ALA A 179 -21.35 -4.48 -7.00
C ALA A 179 -21.05 -3.44 -5.92
N VAL A 180 -21.82 -3.47 -4.84
CA VAL A 180 -21.58 -2.67 -3.64
C VAL A 180 -21.03 -3.59 -2.56
N LYS A 181 -19.95 -3.17 -1.90
CA LYS A 181 -19.34 -3.84 -0.75
C LYS A 181 -19.17 -2.83 0.37
N VAL A 182 -19.76 -3.14 1.52
CA VAL A 182 -19.70 -2.33 2.74
C VAL A 182 -18.96 -3.14 3.80
N ALA A 183 -17.80 -2.62 4.20
CA ALA A 183 -17.01 -3.09 5.33
C ALA A 183 -17.15 -2.11 6.51
N VAL A 184 -16.41 -2.35 7.59
CA VAL A 184 -16.51 -1.56 8.84
C VAL A 184 -16.14 -0.09 8.64
N ASP A 185 -15.16 0.19 7.79
CA ASP A 185 -14.54 1.51 7.60
C ASP A 185 -14.63 2.04 6.18
N SER A 186 -15.21 1.26 5.26
CA SER A 186 -15.17 1.54 3.83
C SER A 186 -16.43 1.04 3.12
N GLU A 187 -16.86 1.82 2.14
CA GLU A 187 -17.89 1.43 1.18
C GLU A 187 -17.29 1.56 -0.22
N GLU A 188 -17.35 0.47 -0.98
CA GLU A 188 -16.80 0.36 -2.33
C GLU A 188 -17.92 0.02 -3.29
N THR A 189 -18.04 0.78 -4.38
CA THR A 189 -18.96 0.47 -5.47
C THR A 189 -18.16 0.26 -6.74
N THR A 190 -18.28 -0.93 -7.31
CA THR A 190 -17.64 -1.33 -8.56
C THR A 190 -18.68 -1.45 -9.64
N ARG A 191 -18.44 -0.83 -10.80
CA ARG A 191 -19.18 -1.09 -12.04
C ARG A 191 -18.28 -1.91 -12.95
N ALA A 192 -18.78 -3.00 -13.51
CA ALA A 192 -17.97 -3.87 -14.35
C ALA A 192 -18.81 -4.63 -15.38
N ILE A 193 -18.12 -5.19 -16.36
CA ILE A 193 -18.67 -6.09 -17.37
C ILE A 193 -18.04 -7.46 -17.17
N ALA A 194 -18.87 -8.49 -17.08
CA ALA A 194 -18.43 -9.88 -17.12
C ALA A 194 -19.09 -10.63 -18.27
N CYS A 195 -18.38 -11.57 -18.87
CA CYS A 195 -18.86 -12.40 -19.96
C CYS A 195 -18.95 -13.87 -19.55
N ARG A 196 -19.99 -14.55 -20.02
CA ARG A 196 -20.23 -15.96 -19.78
C ARG A 196 -19.42 -16.78 -20.78
N GLU A 197 -18.64 -17.69 -20.24
CA GLU A 197 -17.86 -18.67 -20.96
C GLU A 197 -18.72 -19.87 -21.38
N ALA A 198 -18.16 -20.69 -22.28
CA ALA A 198 -18.86 -21.87 -22.80
C ALA A 198 -19.14 -22.92 -21.71
N ASP A 199 -18.32 -22.98 -20.67
CA ASP A 199 -18.48 -23.85 -19.49
C ASP A 199 -19.50 -23.31 -18.47
N GLY A 200 -20.03 -22.11 -18.69
CA GLY A 200 -20.99 -21.45 -17.80
C GLY A 200 -20.36 -20.54 -16.74
N ASN A 201 -19.04 -20.43 -16.69
CA ASN A 201 -18.37 -19.51 -15.78
C ASN A 201 -18.48 -18.07 -16.27
N TRP A 202 -18.49 -17.12 -15.33
CA TRP A 202 -18.48 -15.69 -15.64
C TRP A 202 -17.07 -15.13 -15.43
N THR A 203 -16.48 -14.57 -16.49
CA THR A 203 -15.13 -13.97 -16.48
C THR A 203 -15.24 -12.45 -16.55
N LEU A 204 -14.45 -11.75 -15.74
CA LEU A 204 -14.36 -10.30 -15.79
C LEU A 204 -13.77 -9.87 -17.15
N ALA A 205 -14.50 -9.03 -17.87
CA ALA A 205 -14.05 -8.48 -19.14
C ALA A 205 -13.43 -7.09 -18.96
N GLU A 206 -14.07 -6.24 -18.15
CA GLU A 206 -13.63 -4.85 -17.95
C GLU A 206 -14.23 -4.27 -16.65
N GLU A 207 -13.43 -3.55 -15.86
CA GLU A 207 -13.92 -2.69 -14.80
C GLU A 207 -14.15 -1.28 -15.35
N LEU A 208 -15.35 -0.75 -15.12
CA LEU A 208 -15.78 0.55 -15.61
C LEU A 208 -15.56 1.60 -14.52
N PHE A 209 -14.50 2.39 -14.65
CA PHE A 209 -14.29 3.56 -13.81
C PHE A 209 -15.24 4.69 -14.24
N TYR A 210 -15.81 5.40 -13.28
CA TYR A 210 -16.56 6.62 -13.57
C TYR A 210 -15.56 7.67 -14.06
N ASP A 211 -15.53 7.95 -15.36
CA ASP A 211 -14.81 9.12 -15.87
C ASP A 211 -15.56 10.36 -15.35
N SER A 212 -14.93 11.08 -14.44
CA SER A 212 -15.47 12.27 -13.76
C SER A 212 -15.01 13.55 -14.42
#